data_AF-A4CY29-F1
#
_entry.id   AF-A4CY29-F1
#
_cell.length_a   1.000
_cell.length_b   1.000
_cell.length_c   1.000
_cell.angle_alpha   90.00
_cell.angle_beta   90.00
_cell.angle_gamma   90.00
#
_symmetry.space_group_name_H-M   'P 1'
#
loop_
_entity.id
_entity.type
_entity.pdbx_description
1 polymer ?
#
loop_
_entity_poly.entity_id
_entity_poly.type
_entity_poly.pdbx_seq_one_letter_code
_entity_poly.pdbx_strand_id
1 'polypeptide(L)'
;MPRSTCRLRWAPWGLMLGTALVVHAEAHANESLINESLIKVLHERSCEGCRLADADLVHADLRDANLRDAKLMRANLGQAQLDGADLRNADLSFTSLRGASLRGADLTGSRLYGTDLRDADLAGATLSPNALEEAHWQGAKGISNGSRSHAALHNAGVEAFQAGHWSEAEQLFSDAIRSNPEEPLSWVARGISRSEQAKDELAAADFRYSAALYQKLGAGAWATKLTSAADSVSKRRFESDAPNEGKGMGGQFLQGAMASLRMLAPIAAKALVPLGLGF
;
A
#
# COMPACT_ATOMS: atom_id res chain seq x y z
N MET A 1 -16.94 -85.20 -11.15
CA MET A 1 -18.11 -84.41 -10.70
C MET A 1 -18.31 -84.66 -9.21
N PRO A 2 -18.74 -83.69 -8.37
CA PRO A 2 -19.36 -82.42 -8.74
C PRO A 2 -18.53 -81.17 -8.41
N ARG A 3 -18.89 -80.10 -9.12
CA ARG A 3 -18.57 -78.70 -8.85
C ARG A 3 -19.43 -78.21 -7.69
N SER A 4 -18.87 -77.42 -6.78
CA SER A 4 -19.64 -76.63 -5.83
C SER A 4 -19.06 -75.22 -5.79
N THR A 5 -19.78 -74.34 -6.46
CA THR A 5 -19.57 -72.90 -6.60
C THR A 5 -19.62 -72.18 -5.25
N CYS A 6 -18.57 -71.45 -4.87
CA CYS A 6 -18.66 -70.44 -3.81
C CYS A 6 -19.02 -69.10 -4.48
N ARG A 7 -20.29 -68.68 -4.34
CA ARG A 7 -20.78 -67.39 -4.82
C ARG A 7 -20.25 -66.26 -3.93
N LEU A 8 -19.60 -65.28 -4.53
CA LEU A 8 -19.46 -63.94 -3.95
C LEU A 8 -20.85 -63.36 -3.66
N ARG A 9 -21.12 -63.04 -2.40
CA ARG A 9 -22.20 -62.13 -2.00
C ARG A 9 -21.56 -60.77 -1.72
N TRP A 10 -21.75 -59.84 -2.65
CA TRP A 10 -21.50 -58.43 -2.44
C TRP A 10 -22.57 -57.90 -1.48
N ALA A 11 -22.15 -57.37 -0.34
CA ALA A 11 -23.00 -56.53 0.51
C ALA A 11 -22.77 -55.06 0.09
N PRO A 12 -23.80 -54.30 -0.29
CA PRO A 12 -23.63 -52.90 -0.66
C PRO A 12 -23.86 -52.02 0.58
N TRP A 13 -22.92 -52.00 1.52
CA TRP A 13 -22.94 -51.02 2.62
C TRP A 13 -21.83 -49.98 2.37
N GLY A 14 -22.23 -48.72 2.37
CA GLY A 14 -21.53 -47.58 1.78
C GLY A 14 -20.12 -47.33 2.28
N LEU A 15 -19.20 -47.16 1.33
CA LEU A 15 -17.88 -46.58 1.53
C LEU A 15 -17.98 -45.06 1.68
N MET A 16 -18.25 -44.60 2.90
CA MET A 16 -17.91 -43.25 3.37
C MET A 16 -16.62 -43.33 4.20
N LEU A 17 -15.51 -43.78 3.60
CA LEU A 17 -14.19 -43.87 4.25
C LEU A 17 -13.04 -43.37 3.36
N GLY A 18 -13.35 -42.72 2.22
CA GLY A 18 -12.34 -42.25 1.26
C GLY A 18 -11.77 -40.86 1.54
N THR A 19 -12.47 -40.00 2.29
CA THR A 19 -12.07 -38.59 2.45
C THR A 19 -11.11 -38.36 3.60
N ALA A 20 -11.19 -39.13 4.69
CA ALA A 20 -10.33 -38.92 5.85
C ALA A 20 -8.86 -39.36 5.62
N LEU A 21 -8.63 -40.44 4.87
CA LEU A 21 -7.27 -40.98 4.64
C LEU A 21 -6.44 -40.10 3.69
N VAL A 22 -7.08 -39.52 2.66
CA VAL A 22 -6.40 -38.64 1.68
C VAL A 22 -5.99 -37.33 2.34
N VAL A 23 -6.86 -36.72 3.15
CA VAL A 23 -6.56 -35.47 3.87
C VAL A 23 -5.41 -35.67 4.88
N HIS A 24 -5.34 -36.82 5.57
CA HIS A 24 -4.22 -37.09 6.48
C HIS A 24 -2.88 -37.32 5.77
N ALA A 25 -2.87 -37.98 4.61
CA ALA A 25 -1.64 -38.22 3.85
C ALA A 25 -1.05 -36.92 3.27
N GLU A 26 -1.89 -36.02 2.76
CA GLU A 26 -1.47 -34.71 2.24
C GLU A 26 -0.95 -33.80 3.36
N ALA A 27 -1.59 -33.81 4.53
CA ALA A 27 -1.14 -33.04 5.70
C ALA A 27 0.25 -33.49 6.18
N HIS A 28 0.49 -34.80 6.32
CA HIS A 28 1.80 -35.33 6.73
C HIS A 28 2.91 -35.04 5.70
N ALA A 29 2.61 -35.13 4.40
CA ALA A 29 3.56 -34.78 3.36
C ALA A 29 3.93 -33.29 3.40
N ASN A 30 2.95 -32.41 3.66
CA ASN A 30 3.18 -30.97 3.76
C ASN A 30 4.02 -30.60 5.00
N GLU A 31 3.75 -31.21 6.15
CA GLU A 31 4.51 -31.00 7.38
C GLU A 31 5.98 -31.44 7.24
N SER A 32 6.22 -32.58 6.57
CA SER A 32 7.58 -33.05 6.26
C SER A 32 8.37 -32.06 5.39
N LEU A 33 7.72 -31.48 4.37
CA LEU A 33 8.36 -30.51 3.47
C LEU A 33 8.65 -29.17 4.15
N ILE A 34 7.77 -28.73 5.06
CA ILE A 34 7.97 -27.53 5.86
C ILE A 34 9.16 -27.73 6.81
N ASN A 35 9.25 -28.89 7.48
CA ASN A 35 10.36 -29.19 8.40
C ASN A 35 11.71 -29.22 7.67
N GLU A 36 11.78 -29.82 6.48
CA GLU A 36 13.00 -29.78 5.67
C GLU A 36 13.37 -28.35 5.28
N SER A 37 12.38 -27.53 4.87
CA SER A 37 12.58 -26.13 4.51
C SER A 37 13.05 -25.30 5.71
N LEU A 38 12.50 -25.53 6.89
CA LEU A 38 12.89 -24.87 8.15
C LEU A 38 14.33 -25.17 8.53
N ILE A 39 14.75 -26.44 8.43
CA ILE A 39 16.12 -26.84 8.74
C ILE A 39 17.10 -26.15 7.78
N LYS A 40 16.80 -26.17 6.47
CA LYS A 40 17.64 -25.54 5.44
C LYS A 40 17.78 -24.04 5.67
N VAL A 41 16.67 -23.31 5.86
CA VAL A 41 16.74 -21.85 6.01
C VAL A 41 17.47 -21.44 7.29
N LEU A 42 17.25 -22.15 8.41
CA LEU A 42 17.87 -21.79 9.70
C LEU A 42 19.35 -22.17 9.79
N HIS A 43 19.79 -23.24 9.14
CA HIS A 43 21.20 -23.67 9.17
C HIS A 43 22.03 -23.12 8.01
N GLU A 44 21.50 -23.22 6.80
CA GLU A 44 22.24 -22.94 5.57
C GLU A 44 22.03 -21.50 5.09
N ARG A 45 21.02 -20.79 5.62
CA ARG A 45 20.60 -19.45 5.16
C ARG A 45 20.35 -19.41 3.66
N SER A 46 19.95 -20.54 3.07
CA SER A 46 19.69 -20.64 1.64
C SER A 46 18.59 -21.66 1.40
N CYS A 47 17.46 -21.20 0.88
CA CYS A 47 16.28 -22.02 0.64
C CYS A 47 15.45 -21.43 -0.51
N GLU A 48 16.01 -21.43 -1.72
CA GLU A 48 15.31 -20.97 -2.92
C GLU A 48 14.05 -21.83 -3.18
N GLY A 49 12.90 -21.18 -3.36
CA GLY A 49 11.62 -21.85 -3.66
C GLY A 49 11.03 -22.68 -2.52
N CYS A 50 11.60 -22.61 -1.32
CA CYS A 50 11.17 -23.43 -0.18
C CYS A 50 9.75 -23.13 0.28
N ARG A 51 9.12 -24.15 0.89
CA ARG A 51 7.76 -24.03 1.45
C ARG A 51 7.86 -23.77 2.93
N LEU A 52 7.59 -22.53 3.30
CA LEU A 52 7.60 -22.01 4.66
C LEU A 52 6.24 -21.39 5.01
N ALA A 53 5.18 -21.81 4.33
CA ALA A 53 3.84 -21.36 4.64
C ALA A 53 3.48 -21.75 6.08
N ASP A 54 2.84 -20.85 6.81
CA ASP A 54 2.47 -21.01 8.22
C ASP A 54 3.65 -21.23 9.19
N ALA A 55 4.90 -21.06 8.75
CA ALA A 55 6.07 -21.24 9.59
C ALA A 55 6.16 -20.16 10.67
N ASP A 56 6.56 -20.54 11.89
CA ASP A 56 6.93 -19.62 12.95
C ASP A 56 8.45 -19.38 12.92
N LEU A 57 8.83 -18.16 12.57
CA LEU A 57 10.20 -17.67 12.39
C LEU A 57 10.39 -16.35 13.15
N VAL A 58 9.62 -16.13 14.22
CA VAL A 58 9.74 -14.94 15.07
C VAL A 58 11.17 -14.88 15.63
N HIS A 59 11.78 -13.70 15.57
CA HIS A 59 13.19 -13.46 15.96
C HIS A 59 14.26 -14.25 15.20
N ALA A 60 13.92 -14.95 14.12
CA ALA A 60 14.91 -15.73 13.38
C ALA A 60 16.02 -14.82 12.80
N ASP A 61 17.27 -15.29 12.87
CA ASP A 61 18.40 -14.66 12.19
C ASP A 61 18.54 -15.23 10.78
N LEU A 62 18.01 -14.47 9.82
CA LEU A 62 17.95 -14.79 8.40
C LEU A 62 18.72 -13.73 7.58
N ARG A 63 19.73 -13.10 8.18
CA ARG A 63 20.58 -12.13 7.49
C ARG A 63 21.32 -12.78 6.33
N ASP A 64 21.34 -12.08 5.21
CA ASP A 64 21.90 -12.52 3.92
C ASP A 64 21.30 -13.83 3.39
N ALA A 65 20.12 -14.23 3.87
CA ALA A 65 19.53 -15.48 3.45
C ALA A 65 19.03 -15.43 2.00
N ASN A 66 19.29 -16.49 1.24
CA ASN A 66 18.69 -16.66 -0.08
C ASN A 66 17.30 -17.30 0.07
N LEU A 67 16.26 -16.48 -0.05
CA LEU A 67 14.84 -16.84 0.02
C LEU A 67 14.12 -16.53 -1.30
N ARG A 68 14.87 -16.49 -2.41
CA ARG A 68 14.31 -16.24 -3.73
C ARG A 68 13.23 -17.26 -4.04
N ASP A 69 12.11 -16.81 -4.62
CA ASP A 69 10.95 -17.63 -4.99
C ASP A 69 10.25 -18.38 -3.82
N ALA A 70 10.68 -18.19 -2.56
CA ALA A 70 10.14 -18.88 -1.39
C ALA A 70 8.64 -18.63 -1.17
N LYS A 71 7.96 -19.61 -0.57
CA LYS A 71 6.53 -19.58 -0.27
C LYS A 71 6.34 -19.40 1.23
N LEU A 72 6.14 -18.16 1.67
CA LEU A 72 6.08 -17.73 3.06
C LEU A 72 4.65 -17.34 3.50
N MET A 73 3.63 -17.71 2.73
CA MET A 73 2.26 -17.27 2.98
C MET A 73 1.84 -17.59 4.42
N ARG A 74 1.30 -16.59 5.12
CA ARG A 74 0.88 -16.68 6.54
C ARG A 74 1.99 -17.03 7.55
N ALA A 75 3.26 -17.01 7.15
CA ALA A 75 4.36 -17.19 8.10
C ALA A 75 4.42 -16.04 9.10
N ASN A 76 4.99 -16.30 10.27
CA ASN A 76 5.26 -15.31 11.28
C ASN A 76 6.77 -15.03 11.36
N LEU A 77 7.20 -13.93 10.77
CA LEU A 77 8.57 -13.40 10.79
C LEU A 77 8.67 -12.15 11.69
N GLY A 78 7.81 -12.04 12.69
CA GLY A 78 7.82 -10.91 13.62
C GLY A 78 9.21 -10.71 14.25
N GLN A 79 9.74 -9.50 14.20
CA GLN A 79 11.06 -9.14 14.73
C GLN A 79 12.24 -9.99 14.20
N ALA A 80 12.08 -10.70 13.08
CA ALA A 80 13.17 -11.41 12.43
C ALA A 80 14.25 -10.45 11.89
N GLN A 81 15.48 -10.92 11.76
CA GLN A 81 16.59 -10.20 11.14
C GLN A 81 16.76 -10.73 9.70
N LEU A 82 16.38 -9.93 8.71
CA LEU A 82 16.43 -10.23 7.27
C LEU A 82 17.32 -9.23 6.53
N ASP A 83 18.26 -8.58 7.23
CA ASP A 83 19.19 -7.63 6.61
C ASP A 83 19.95 -8.31 5.46
N GLY A 84 19.95 -7.70 4.28
CA GLY A 84 20.60 -8.23 3.07
C GLY A 84 19.95 -9.47 2.46
N ALA A 85 18.81 -9.97 2.98
CA ALA A 85 18.18 -11.16 2.44
C ALA A 85 17.69 -10.97 0.99
N ASP A 86 17.81 -12.02 0.17
CA ASP A 86 17.26 -12.09 -1.17
C ASP A 86 15.86 -12.71 -1.11
N LEU A 87 14.83 -11.88 -1.21
CA LEU A 87 13.40 -12.24 -1.19
C LEU A 87 12.76 -12.05 -2.57
N ARG A 88 13.56 -12.00 -3.64
CA ARG A 88 13.02 -11.77 -4.99
C ARG A 88 11.98 -12.82 -5.35
N ASN A 89 10.84 -12.37 -5.87
CA ASN A 89 9.69 -13.22 -6.24
C ASN A 89 9.10 -14.08 -5.11
N ALA A 90 9.47 -13.85 -3.85
CA ALA A 90 8.89 -14.56 -2.72
C ALA A 90 7.40 -14.25 -2.58
N ASP A 91 6.63 -15.23 -2.14
CA ASP A 91 5.21 -15.03 -1.80
C ASP A 91 5.09 -14.80 -0.29
N LEU A 92 4.95 -13.53 0.10
CA LEU A 92 4.84 -13.07 1.49
C LEU A 92 3.38 -12.73 1.84
N SER A 93 2.41 -13.21 1.06
CA SER A 93 1.00 -12.88 1.28
C SER A 93 0.55 -13.26 2.70
N PHE A 94 -0.06 -12.31 3.40
CA PHE A 94 -0.52 -12.44 4.80
C PHE A 94 0.58 -12.78 5.82
N THR A 95 1.85 -12.56 5.49
CA THR A 95 2.98 -12.78 6.39
C THR A 95 3.06 -11.67 7.44
N SER A 96 3.39 -12.03 8.67
CA SER A 96 3.74 -11.04 9.70
C SER A 96 5.24 -10.74 9.66
N LEU A 97 5.62 -9.53 9.28
CA LEU A 97 6.98 -8.97 9.33
C LEU A 97 7.06 -7.82 10.35
N ARG A 98 6.13 -7.78 11.30
CA ARG A 98 6.00 -6.67 12.25
C ARG A 98 7.29 -6.50 13.04
N GLY A 99 7.88 -5.31 12.99
CA GLY A 99 9.14 -4.97 13.67
C GLY A 99 10.37 -5.70 13.15
N ALA A 100 10.31 -6.40 12.00
CA ALA A 100 11.46 -7.07 11.41
C ALA A 100 12.48 -6.07 10.83
N SER A 101 13.74 -6.49 10.78
CA SER A 101 14.80 -5.75 10.07
C SER A 101 14.92 -6.29 8.65
N LEU A 102 14.70 -5.47 7.63
CA LEU A 102 14.79 -5.80 6.20
C LEU A 102 15.83 -4.91 5.50
N ARG A 103 16.81 -4.41 6.24
CA ARG A 103 17.74 -3.39 5.73
C ARG A 103 18.55 -3.96 4.57
N GLY A 104 18.52 -3.28 3.42
CA GLY A 104 19.22 -3.75 2.22
C GLY A 104 18.66 -5.02 1.58
N ALA A 105 17.53 -5.56 2.06
CA ALA A 105 16.92 -6.76 1.47
C ALA A 105 16.38 -6.48 0.06
N ASP A 106 16.43 -7.48 -0.83
CA ASP A 106 15.84 -7.38 -2.17
C ASP A 106 14.48 -8.08 -2.22
N LEU A 107 13.41 -7.28 -2.24
CA LEU A 107 12.02 -7.73 -2.34
C LEU A 107 11.45 -7.55 -3.75
N THR A 108 12.29 -7.39 -4.78
CA THR A 108 11.83 -7.17 -6.16
C THR A 108 10.95 -8.33 -6.63
N GLY A 109 9.74 -8.03 -7.11
CA GLY A 109 8.78 -9.02 -7.59
C GLY A 109 8.08 -9.84 -6.50
N SER A 110 8.37 -9.58 -5.21
CA SER A 110 7.68 -10.27 -4.11
C SER A 110 6.19 -9.86 -4.03
N ARG A 111 5.36 -10.77 -3.53
CA ARG A 111 3.94 -10.48 -3.24
C ARG A 111 3.77 -10.11 -1.78
N LEU A 112 3.37 -8.87 -1.52
CA LEU A 112 3.17 -8.33 -0.17
C LEU A 112 1.69 -8.14 0.19
N TYR A 113 0.79 -8.88 -0.46
CA TYR A 113 -0.66 -8.78 -0.24
C TYR A 113 -1.02 -9.12 1.21
N GLY A 114 -1.58 -8.17 1.95
CA GLY A 114 -1.95 -8.34 3.36
C GLY A 114 -0.76 -8.55 4.30
N THR A 115 0.47 -8.30 3.86
CA THR A 115 1.68 -8.46 4.69
C THR A 115 1.71 -7.36 5.76
N ASP A 116 1.99 -7.74 7.01
CA ASP A 116 2.16 -6.80 8.11
C ASP A 116 3.62 -6.37 8.25
N LEU A 117 3.95 -5.19 7.73
CA LEU A 117 5.25 -4.53 7.81
C LEU A 117 5.28 -3.43 8.88
N ARG A 118 4.29 -3.34 9.76
CA ARG A 118 4.25 -2.26 10.77
C ARG A 118 5.52 -2.28 11.62
N ASP A 119 6.06 -1.11 11.90
CA ASP A 119 7.28 -0.91 12.68
C ASP A 119 8.56 -1.56 12.10
N ALA A 120 8.52 -2.13 10.88
CA ALA A 120 9.69 -2.77 10.25
C ALA A 120 10.73 -1.75 9.77
N ASP A 121 12.00 -2.14 9.66
CA ASP A 121 13.06 -1.32 9.07
C ASP A 121 13.42 -1.77 7.66
N LEU A 122 12.95 -1.04 6.65
CA LEU A 122 13.24 -1.27 5.23
C LEU A 122 14.35 -0.36 4.69
N ALA A 123 15.23 0.18 5.54
CA ALA A 123 16.29 1.08 5.09
C ALA A 123 17.18 0.44 4.02
N GLY A 124 17.16 1.00 2.81
CA GLY A 124 17.93 0.49 1.67
C GLY A 124 17.36 -0.78 1.04
N ALA A 125 16.19 -1.25 1.47
CA ALA A 125 15.51 -2.37 0.82
C ALA A 125 15.08 -2.00 -0.61
N THR A 126 15.19 -2.95 -1.53
CA THR A 126 14.72 -2.80 -2.91
C THR A 126 13.33 -3.39 -3.04
N LEU A 127 12.37 -2.60 -3.53
CA LEU A 127 10.97 -2.99 -3.69
C LEU A 127 10.53 -2.67 -5.11
N SER A 128 9.63 -3.49 -5.67
CA SER A 128 8.92 -3.11 -6.90
C SER A 128 8.09 -1.84 -6.68
N PRO A 129 7.86 -1.04 -7.75
CA PRO A 129 6.90 0.06 -7.68
C PRO A 129 5.55 -0.44 -7.16
N ASN A 130 4.91 0.34 -6.29
CA ASN A 130 3.63 0.00 -5.65
C ASN A 130 3.61 -1.32 -4.85
N ALA A 131 4.75 -1.94 -4.53
CA ALA A 131 4.79 -3.22 -3.81
C ALA A 131 4.05 -3.17 -2.46
N LEU A 132 3.92 -1.99 -1.85
CA LEU A 132 3.30 -1.80 -0.55
C LEU A 132 1.81 -1.39 -0.61
N GLU A 133 1.19 -1.40 -1.80
CA GLU A 133 -0.20 -0.95 -1.98
C GLU A 133 -1.19 -1.74 -1.11
N GLU A 134 -0.97 -3.05 -1.00
CA GLU A 134 -1.85 -3.96 -0.27
C GLU A 134 -1.23 -4.47 1.04
N ALA A 135 -0.14 -3.86 1.49
CA ALA A 135 0.56 -4.19 2.75
C ALA A 135 0.20 -3.20 3.86
N HIS A 136 0.36 -3.62 5.12
CA HIS A 136 0.24 -2.77 6.29
C HIS A 136 1.63 -2.31 6.75
N TRP A 137 2.06 -1.10 6.39
CA TRP A 137 3.43 -0.61 6.65
C TRP A 137 3.47 0.63 7.55
N GLN A 138 2.42 0.91 8.31
CA GLN A 138 2.38 2.05 9.22
C GLN A 138 3.53 1.96 10.24
N GLY A 139 4.29 3.05 10.41
CA GLY A 139 5.45 3.11 11.30
C GLY A 139 6.74 2.47 10.75
N ALA A 140 6.69 1.85 9.57
CA ALA A 140 7.88 1.29 8.93
C ALA A 140 8.86 2.40 8.50
N LYS A 141 10.16 2.10 8.62
CA LYS A 141 11.26 3.02 8.33
C LYS A 141 11.89 2.66 6.98
N GLY A 142 12.55 3.64 6.35
CA GLY A 142 13.38 3.39 5.17
C GLY A 142 12.63 3.11 3.85
N ILE A 143 11.29 3.21 3.83
CA ILE A 143 10.50 3.03 2.62
C ILE A 143 10.77 4.18 1.63
N SER A 144 11.24 3.82 0.43
CA SER A 144 11.43 4.78 -0.66
C SER A 144 10.09 5.30 -1.21
N ASN A 145 10.05 6.54 -1.68
CA ASN A 145 8.80 7.17 -2.14
C ASN A 145 8.14 6.44 -3.32
N GLY A 146 8.91 5.73 -4.16
CA GLY A 146 8.39 4.96 -5.30
C GLY A 146 7.73 3.62 -4.91
N SER A 147 7.96 3.14 -3.69
CA SER A 147 7.37 1.89 -3.20
C SER A 147 5.99 2.08 -2.55
N ARG A 148 5.63 3.34 -2.26
CA ARG A 148 4.31 3.73 -1.73
C ARG A 148 3.33 3.89 -2.88
N SER A 149 2.10 3.42 -2.72
CA SER A 149 1.04 3.63 -3.72
C SER A 149 0.66 5.11 -3.83
N HIS A 150 0.07 5.50 -4.96
CA HIS A 150 -0.51 6.85 -5.12
C HIS A 150 -1.44 7.19 -3.95
N ALA A 151 -2.33 6.26 -3.59
CA ALA A 151 -3.32 6.48 -2.55
C ALA A 151 -2.68 6.64 -1.15
N ALA A 152 -1.64 5.85 -0.86
CA ALA A 152 -0.87 5.97 0.36
C ALA A 152 -0.19 7.35 0.48
N LEU A 153 0.47 7.81 -0.59
CA LEU A 153 1.13 9.12 -0.64
C LEU A 153 0.13 10.25 -0.49
N HIS A 154 -1.02 10.16 -1.16
CA HIS A 154 -2.09 11.14 -1.03
C HIS A 154 -2.64 11.20 0.40
N ASN A 155 -2.97 10.05 1.01
CA ASN A 155 -3.52 10.01 2.37
C ASN A 155 -2.52 10.53 3.40
N ALA A 156 -1.23 10.17 3.29
CA ALA A 156 -0.18 10.72 4.13
C ALA A 156 -0.06 12.25 3.96
N GLY A 157 -0.19 12.75 2.72
CA GLY A 157 -0.24 14.18 2.45
C GLY A 157 -1.43 14.88 3.12
N VAL A 158 -2.60 14.23 3.16
CA VAL A 158 -3.79 14.73 3.87
C VAL A 158 -3.55 14.79 5.38
N GLU A 159 -2.94 13.76 5.98
CA GLU A 159 -2.58 13.73 7.40
C GLU A 159 -1.59 14.85 7.75
N ALA A 160 -0.53 15.00 6.96
CA ALA A 160 0.46 16.08 7.12
C ALA A 160 -0.18 17.47 6.98
N PHE A 161 -1.10 17.63 6.02
CA PHE A 161 -1.87 18.87 5.87
C PHE A 161 -2.71 19.13 7.12
N GLN A 162 -3.48 18.16 7.61
CA GLN A 162 -4.32 18.33 8.80
C GLN A 162 -3.50 18.65 10.07
N ALA A 163 -2.26 18.18 10.14
CA ALA A 163 -1.32 18.51 11.21
C ALA A 163 -0.69 19.91 11.09
N GLY A 164 -0.96 20.66 10.02
CA GLY A 164 -0.36 21.97 9.75
C GLY A 164 1.04 21.90 9.12
N HIS A 165 1.49 20.71 8.70
CA HIS A 165 2.80 20.50 8.09
C HIS A 165 2.73 20.71 6.57
N TRP A 166 2.45 21.94 6.14
CA TRP A 166 2.16 22.27 4.73
C TRP A 166 3.29 21.90 3.75
N SER A 167 4.54 22.09 4.16
CA SER A 167 5.71 21.75 3.34
C SER A 167 5.86 20.25 3.14
N GLU A 168 5.57 19.45 4.18
CA GLU A 168 5.59 17.99 4.12
C GLU A 168 4.44 17.48 3.24
N ALA A 169 3.24 18.04 3.42
CA ALA A 169 2.08 17.74 2.60
C ALA A 169 2.35 17.99 1.11
N GLU A 170 2.96 19.13 0.76
CA GLU A 170 3.33 19.45 -0.62
C GLU A 170 4.28 18.41 -1.24
N GLN A 171 5.26 17.93 -0.48
CA GLN A 171 6.19 16.89 -0.92
C GLN A 171 5.45 15.57 -1.15
N LEU A 172 4.63 15.13 -0.19
CA LEU A 172 3.84 13.90 -0.28
C LEU A 172 2.88 13.92 -1.46
N PHE A 173 2.18 15.03 -1.70
CA PHE A 173 1.32 15.16 -2.89
C PHE A 173 2.12 15.21 -4.19
N SER A 174 3.31 15.81 -4.19
CA SER A 174 4.20 15.78 -5.37
C SER A 174 4.64 14.37 -5.71
N ASP A 175 4.89 13.56 -4.70
CA ASP A 175 5.25 12.16 -4.85
C ASP A 175 4.06 11.34 -5.36
N ALA A 176 2.86 11.58 -4.82
CA ALA A 176 1.62 10.98 -5.30
C ALA A 176 1.39 11.30 -6.80
N ILE A 177 1.57 12.56 -7.20
CA ILE A 177 1.43 13.02 -8.60
C ILE A 177 2.45 12.32 -9.51
N ARG A 178 3.70 12.14 -9.07
CA ARG A 178 4.71 11.41 -9.88
C ARG A 178 4.33 9.94 -10.08
N SER A 179 3.68 9.33 -9.09
CA SER A 179 3.16 7.96 -9.16
C SER A 179 1.95 7.84 -10.11
N ASN A 180 1.00 8.78 -10.06
CA ASN A 180 -0.14 8.82 -10.98
C ASN A 180 -0.53 10.27 -11.29
N PRO A 181 -0.08 10.83 -12.43
CA PRO A 181 -0.28 12.24 -12.78
C PRO A 181 -1.70 12.56 -13.26
N GLU A 182 -2.48 11.56 -13.68
CA GLU A 182 -3.83 11.72 -14.21
C GLU A 182 -4.89 11.83 -13.11
N GLU A 183 -4.54 11.61 -11.84
CA GLU A 183 -5.45 11.75 -10.70
C GLU A 183 -5.59 13.24 -10.31
N PRO A 184 -6.73 13.92 -10.60
CA PRO A 184 -6.83 15.37 -10.46
C PRO A 184 -6.78 15.83 -9.00
N LEU A 185 -7.20 14.99 -8.06
CA LEU A 185 -7.34 15.34 -6.66
C LEU A 185 -6.00 15.66 -5.98
N SER A 186 -4.94 14.92 -6.32
CA SER A 186 -3.61 15.14 -5.76
C SER A 186 -3.04 16.49 -6.19
N TRP A 187 -3.36 16.96 -7.40
CA TRP A 187 -3.04 18.32 -7.84
C TRP A 187 -3.78 19.39 -7.04
N VAL A 188 -5.08 19.21 -6.79
CA VAL A 188 -5.85 20.15 -5.94
C VAL A 188 -5.25 20.22 -4.54
N ALA A 189 -4.98 19.07 -3.92
CA ALA A 189 -4.45 19.01 -2.56
C ALA A 189 -3.07 19.67 -2.44
N ARG A 190 -2.19 19.47 -3.42
CA ARG A 190 -0.91 20.18 -3.49
C ARG A 190 -1.09 21.68 -3.70
N GLY A 191 -2.02 22.09 -4.57
CA GLY A 191 -2.33 23.49 -4.81
C GLY A 191 -2.79 24.21 -3.54
N ILE A 192 -3.64 23.57 -2.73
CA ILE A 192 -4.06 24.10 -1.42
C ILE A 192 -2.84 24.20 -0.48
N SER A 193 -2.04 23.14 -0.39
CA SER A 193 -0.82 23.12 0.45
C SER A 193 0.17 24.23 0.08
N ARG A 194 0.27 24.57 -1.22
CA ARG A 194 1.11 25.66 -1.74
C ARG A 194 0.53 27.04 -1.43
N SER A 195 -0.79 27.19 -1.53
CA SER A 195 -1.50 28.42 -1.16
C SER A 195 -1.29 28.78 0.32
N GLU A 196 -1.34 27.79 1.23
CA GLU A 196 -1.05 28.00 2.67
C GLU A 196 0.40 28.46 2.92
N GLN A 197 1.30 28.18 1.98
CA GLN A 197 2.70 28.61 2.01
C GLN A 197 2.94 29.90 1.20
N ALA A 198 1.89 30.61 0.78
CA ALA A 198 1.95 31.79 -0.10
C ALA A 198 2.66 31.54 -1.46
N LYS A 199 2.69 30.29 -1.93
CA LYS A 199 3.22 29.90 -3.26
C LYS A 199 2.11 30.00 -4.32
N ASP A 200 1.50 31.18 -4.42
CA ASP A 200 0.24 31.40 -5.14
C ASP A 200 0.32 31.07 -6.64
N GLU A 201 1.43 31.35 -7.32
CA GLU A 201 1.60 31.01 -8.74
C GLU A 201 1.63 29.50 -8.98
N LEU A 202 2.34 28.76 -8.11
CA LEU A 202 2.41 27.29 -8.18
C LEU A 202 1.07 26.66 -7.83
N ALA A 203 0.36 27.22 -6.86
CA ALA A 203 -0.98 26.80 -6.50
C ALA A 203 -1.98 27.01 -7.65
N ALA A 204 -1.95 28.19 -8.29
CA ALA A 204 -2.79 28.48 -9.45
C ALA A 204 -2.48 27.55 -10.64
N ALA A 205 -1.21 27.22 -10.87
CA ALA A 205 -0.83 26.24 -11.89
C ALA A 205 -1.41 24.85 -11.61
N ASP A 206 -1.30 24.37 -10.36
CA ASP A 206 -1.86 23.08 -9.94
C ASP A 206 -3.40 23.04 -10.13
N PHE A 207 -4.11 24.11 -9.75
CA PHE A 207 -5.56 24.21 -9.94
C PHE A 207 -5.97 24.21 -11.41
N ARG A 208 -5.27 24.94 -12.28
CA ARG A 208 -5.55 24.96 -13.73
C ARG A 208 -5.31 23.59 -14.36
N TYR A 209 -4.25 22.89 -13.96
CA TYR A 209 -3.98 21.55 -14.46
C TYR A 209 -5.07 20.56 -14.02
N SER A 210 -5.44 20.59 -12.74
CA SER A 210 -6.55 19.78 -12.22
C SER A 210 -7.88 20.09 -12.92
N ALA A 211 -8.16 21.37 -13.20
CA ALA A 211 -9.34 21.79 -13.95
C ALA A 211 -9.37 21.17 -15.36
N ALA A 212 -8.23 21.17 -16.06
CA ALA A 212 -8.12 20.54 -17.37
C ALA A 212 -8.37 19.02 -17.32
N LEU A 213 -7.90 18.33 -16.28
CA LEU A 213 -8.18 16.91 -16.07
C LEU A 213 -9.67 16.66 -15.80
N TYR A 214 -10.29 17.41 -14.88
CA TYR A 214 -11.73 17.28 -14.61
C TYR A 214 -12.60 17.60 -15.83
N GLN A 215 -12.17 18.54 -16.67
CA GLN A 215 -12.85 18.83 -17.94
C GLN A 215 -12.84 17.61 -18.87
N LYS A 216 -11.69 16.92 -18.99
CA LYS A 216 -11.58 15.67 -19.79
C LYS A 216 -12.45 14.55 -19.23
N LEU A 217 -12.62 14.50 -17.91
CA LEU A 217 -13.47 13.52 -17.21
C LEU A 217 -14.97 13.85 -17.24
N GLY A 218 -15.38 14.91 -17.96
CA GLY A 218 -16.78 15.34 -18.04
C GLY A 218 -17.29 16.12 -16.82
N ALA A 219 -16.42 16.42 -15.86
CA ALA A 219 -16.75 17.17 -14.64
C ALA A 219 -16.54 18.69 -14.83
N GLY A 220 -17.18 19.26 -15.86
CA GLY A 220 -16.97 20.67 -16.24
C GLY A 220 -17.32 21.69 -15.15
N ALA A 221 -18.30 21.39 -14.29
CA ALA A 221 -18.62 22.26 -13.14
C ALA A 221 -17.45 22.37 -12.15
N TRP A 222 -16.72 21.27 -11.92
CA TRP A 222 -15.52 21.25 -11.08
C TRP A 222 -14.36 21.97 -11.76
N ALA A 223 -14.19 21.77 -13.06
CA ALA A 223 -13.18 22.50 -13.84
C ALA A 223 -13.36 24.02 -13.72
N THR A 224 -14.58 24.53 -13.88
CA THR A 224 -14.87 25.98 -13.75
C THR A 224 -14.59 26.51 -12.34
N LYS A 225 -14.94 25.75 -11.30
CA LYS A 225 -14.63 26.09 -9.90
C LYS A 225 -13.12 26.20 -9.68
N LEU A 226 -12.35 25.23 -10.19
CA LEU A 226 -10.89 25.20 -10.04
C LEU A 226 -10.19 26.30 -10.85
N THR A 227 -10.69 26.63 -12.05
CA THR A 227 -10.18 27.79 -12.81
C THR A 227 -10.42 29.09 -12.04
N SER A 228 -11.62 29.26 -11.47
CA SER A 228 -11.95 30.44 -10.65
C SER A 228 -11.06 30.53 -9.40
N ALA A 229 -10.78 29.39 -8.77
CA ALA A 229 -9.83 29.27 -7.66
C ALA A 229 -8.39 29.65 -8.06
N ALA A 230 -7.94 29.23 -9.24
CA ALA A 230 -6.62 29.62 -9.74
C ALA A 230 -6.49 31.13 -9.91
N ASP A 231 -7.54 31.77 -10.42
CA ASP A 231 -7.56 33.21 -10.66
C ASP A 231 -7.65 34.02 -9.35
N SER A 232 -8.40 33.54 -8.36
CA SER A 232 -8.46 34.19 -7.04
C SER A 232 -7.12 34.12 -6.31
N VAL A 233 -6.46 32.96 -6.31
CA VAL A 233 -5.16 32.77 -5.68
C VAL A 233 -4.08 33.59 -6.38
N SER A 234 -4.10 33.67 -7.72
CA SER A 234 -3.18 34.54 -8.47
C SER A 234 -3.33 36.02 -8.10
N LYS A 235 -4.54 36.48 -7.80
CA LYS A 235 -4.84 37.89 -7.47
C LYS A 235 -4.40 38.31 -6.07
N ARG A 236 -4.43 37.40 -5.08
CA ARG A 236 -4.01 37.71 -3.68
C ARG A 236 -2.64 38.36 -3.59
N ARG A 237 -1.67 37.85 -4.36
CA ARG A 237 -0.31 38.41 -4.40
C ARG A 237 -0.29 39.90 -4.78
N PHE A 238 -1.11 40.29 -5.75
CA PHE A 238 -1.16 41.68 -6.23
C PHE A 238 -1.81 42.62 -5.21
N GLU A 239 -2.66 42.10 -4.33
CA GLU A 239 -3.30 42.88 -3.25
C GLU A 239 -2.40 42.97 -2.00
N SER A 240 -1.53 41.99 -1.76
CA SER A 240 -0.62 42.00 -0.59
C SER A 240 0.58 42.95 -0.71
N ASP A 241 0.94 43.36 -1.94
CA ASP A 241 2.05 44.30 -2.20
C ASP A 241 1.62 45.78 -2.11
N ALA A 242 0.35 46.07 -1.77
CA ALA A 242 -0.13 47.43 -1.52
C ALA A 242 0.30 47.92 -0.12
N PRO A 243 0.81 49.16 0.02
CA PRO A 243 1.28 49.66 1.30
C PRO A 243 0.10 49.94 2.24
N ASN A 244 0.05 49.19 3.34
CA ASN A 244 -0.86 49.32 4.49
C ASN A 244 -2.36 49.29 4.16
N GLU A 245 -2.95 48.10 4.26
CA GLU A 245 -4.21 47.93 4.98
C GLU A 245 -4.29 46.52 5.59
N GLY A 246 -4.47 46.48 6.91
CA GLY A 246 -4.42 45.26 7.70
C GLY A 246 -5.63 44.36 7.48
N LYS A 247 -5.36 43.05 7.48
CA LYS A 247 -6.29 41.94 7.72
C LYS A 247 -7.52 41.85 6.78
N GLY A 248 -7.38 40.97 5.78
CA GLY A 248 -8.21 39.75 5.77
C GLY A 248 -9.42 39.72 4.84
N MET A 249 -9.21 39.81 3.52
CA MET A 249 -10.16 39.28 2.52
C MET A 249 -9.84 37.84 2.06
N GLY A 250 -8.96 37.12 2.76
CA GLY A 250 -8.73 35.68 2.52
C GLY A 250 -9.86 34.78 3.03
N GLY A 251 -10.78 35.28 3.87
CA GLY A 251 -11.75 34.47 4.62
C GLY A 251 -12.91 33.89 3.80
N GLN A 252 -13.37 34.56 2.73
CA GLN A 252 -14.52 34.08 1.95
C GLN A 252 -14.14 32.98 0.96
N PHE A 253 -12.93 33.05 0.37
CA PHE A 253 -12.42 31.94 -0.44
C PHE A 253 -11.98 30.78 0.44
N LEU A 254 -11.31 31.05 1.58
CA LEU A 254 -10.92 29.99 2.52
C LEU A 254 -12.11 29.30 3.18
N GLN A 255 -13.24 29.96 3.50
CA GLN A 255 -14.41 29.23 4.01
C GLN A 255 -15.03 28.29 2.96
N GLY A 256 -15.02 28.66 1.67
CA GLY A 256 -15.49 27.80 0.57
C GLY A 256 -14.49 26.71 0.18
N ALA A 257 -13.19 27.01 0.20
CA ALA A 257 -12.09 26.07 -0.03
C ALA A 257 -11.88 25.11 1.16
N MET A 258 -12.13 25.57 2.39
CA MET A 258 -12.15 24.73 3.60
C MET A 258 -13.35 23.78 3.62
N ALA A 259 -14.49 24.18 3.03
CA ALA A 259 -15.59 23.25 2.79
C ALA A 259 -15.20 22.15 1.76
N SER A 260 -14.29 22.44 0.83
CA SER A 260 -13.68 21.42 -0.05
C SER A 260 -12.53 20.65 0.59
N LEU A 261 -11.92 21.14 1.68
CA LEU A 261 -11.04 20.34 2.54
C LEU A 261 -11.79 19.20 3.26
N ARG A 262 -13.08 19.37 3.58
CA ARG A 262 -13.94 18.24 3.98
C ARG A 262 -14.15 17.21 2.86
N MET A 263 -13.79 17.51 1.60
CA MET A 263 -13.82 16.59 0.45
C MET A 263 -12.48 15.90 0.17
N LEU A 264 -11.40 16.27 0.88
CA LEU A 264 -10.14 15.53 0.94
C LEU A 264 -10.24 14.40 1.98
N ALA A 265 -11.31 13.62 1.90
CA ALA A 265 -11.37 12.37 2.63
C ALA A 265 -10.28 11.43 2.08
N PRO A 266 -9.67 10.57 2.91
CA PRO A 266 -8.75 9.54 2.43
C PRO A 266 -9.37 8.80 1.25
N ILE A 267 -8.59 8.41 0.24
CA ILE A 267 -9.12 7.77 -0.98
C ILE A 267 -9.98 6.53 -0.62
N ALA A 268 -9.64 5.83 0.47
CA ALA A 268 -10.43 4.73 1.04
C ALA A 268 -11.87 5.13 1.45
N ALA A 269 -12.08 6.36 1.90
CA ALA A 269 -13.40 6.88 2.26
C ALA A 269 -14.24 7.23 1.01
N LYS A 270 -13.61 7.51 -0.15
CA LYS A 270 -14.33 7.74 -1.42
C LYS A 270 -14.81 6.44 -2.07
N ALA A 271 -14.16 5.30 -1.81
CA ALA A 271 -14.57 4.00 -2.33
C ALA A 271 -15.86 3.43 -1.69
N LEU A 272 -16.27 3.95 -0.52
CA LEU A 272 -17.46 3.52 0.23
C LEU A 272 -18.68 4.44 0.05
N VAL A 273 -18.53 5.58 -0.65
CA VAL A 273 -19.65 6.45 -0.99
C VAL A 273 -20.11 6.08 -2.40
N PRO A 274 -21.32 5.54 -2.58
CA PRO A 274 -21.82 5.26 -3.92
C PRO A 274 -21.80 6.55 -4.73
N LEU A 275 -21.29 6.48 -5.96
CA LEU A 275 -21.29 7.56 -6.95
C LEU A 275 -22.74 7.97 -7.24
N GLY A 276 -23.28 8.81 -6.38
CA GLY A 276 -24.68 9.21 -6.34
C GLY A 276 -24.79 10.55 -5.66
N LEU A 277 -24.67 11.60 -6.46
CA LEU A 277 -25.25 12.93 -6.30
C LEU A 277 -25.16 13.62 -4.93
N GLY A 278 -24.41 14.73 -4.92
CA GLY A 278 -24.82 15.95 -4.24
C GLY A 278 -24.01 16.34 -3.01
N PHE A 279 -22.90 17.06 -3.23
CA PHE A 279 -22.41 18.16 -2.38
C PHE A 279 -21.58 19.12 -3.24
#